data_AF-A0A920PLS7-F1
#
_entry.id   AF-A0A920PLS7-F1
#
_cell.length_a   1.000
_cell.length_b   1.000
_cell.length_c   1.000
_cell.angle_alpha   90.00
_cell.angle_beta   90.00
_cell.angle_gamma   90.00
#
_symmetry.space_group_name_H-M   'P 1'
#
loop_
_entity.id
_entity.type
_entity.pdbx_description
1 polymer ?
#
loop_
_entity_poly.entity_id
_entity_poly.type
_entity_poly.pdbx_seq_one_letter_code
_entity_poly.pdbx_strand_id
1 'polypeptide(L)'
;MIRAFLEHGLEILGREKTELETAALDYVDEVANRPDVRLEFLIQPGEAVFQNNYVVLHGRTEFADDVDAGIRRHLLRLWLDVPNGRPAPKEMHFFEGAGIARHEGKTPTGEGDAYKALVKENPVLEPVG
;
A
#
# COMPACT_ATOMS: atom_id res chain seq x y z
N MET A 1 -3.77 -4.25 1.56
CA MET A 1 -3.13 -3.64 0.37
C MET A 1 -2.74 -4.68 -0.68
N ILE A 2 -2.03 -5.77 -0.35
CA ILE A 2 -1.66 -6.82 -1.33
C ILE A 2 -2.87 -7.54 -1.91
N ARG A 3 -3.82 -7.96 -1.07
CA ARG A 3 -5.04 -8.66 -1.48
C ARG A 3 -5.74 -7.97 -2.65
N ALA A 4 -6.07 -6.68 -2.50
CA ALA A 4 -6.81 -5.94 -3.51
C ALA A 4 -6.12 -5.93 -4.90
N PHE A 5 -4.80 -5.86 -4.95
CA PHE A 5 -4.05 -5.93 -6.22
C PHE A 5 -4.13 -7.33 -6.85
N LEU A 6 -4.02 -8.38 -6.03
CA LEU A 6 -4.13 -9.75 -6.52
C LEU A 6 -5.54 -10.06 -7.02
N GLU A 7 -6.55 -9.65 -6.26
CA GLU A 7 -7.96 -9.81 -6.62
C GLU A 7 -8.31 -9.05 -7.89
N HIS A 8 -7.84 -7.81 -8.04
CA HIS A 8 -8.03 -7.06 -9.27
C HIS A 8 -7.27 -7.67 -10.45
N GLY A 9 -6.06 -8.21 -10.23
CA GLY A 9 -5.34 -8.95 -11.25
C GLY A 9 -6.10 -10.19 -11.72
N LEU A 10 -6.77 -10.90 -10.81
CA LEU A 10 -7.63 -12.04 -11.12
C LEU A 10 -8.89 -11.65 -11.90
N GLU A 11 -9.50 -10.53 -11.54
CA GLU A 11 -10.62 -9.93 -12.28
C GLU A 11 -10.22 -9.59 -13.72
N ILE A 12 -9.08 -8.93 -13.93
CA ILE A 12 -8.54 -8.62 -15.26
C ILE A 12 -8.34 -9.90 -16.09
N LEU A 13 -7.93 -10.99 -15.44
CA LEU A 13 -7.73 -12.28 -16.08
C LEU A 13 -9.03 -13.09 -16.25
N GLY A 14 -10.17 -12.60 -15.75
CA GLY A 14 -11.45 -13.32 -15.78
C GLY A 14 -11.41 -14.64 -15.00
N ARG A 15 -10.59 -14.73 -13.96
CA ARG A 15 -10.38 -15.95 -13.17
C ARG A 15 -10.82 -15.73 -11.73
N GLU A 16 -11.66 -16.62 -11.22
CA GLU A 16 -12.00 -16.63 -9.80
C GLU A 16 -10.84 -17.17 -8.94
N LYS A 17 -10.79 -16.74 -7.66
CA LYS A 17 -9.90 -17.36 -6.67
C LYS A 17 -10.36 -18.77 -6.37
N THR A 18 -9.40 -19.68 -6.24
CA THR A 18 -9.66 -20.98 -5.61
C THR A 18 -9.88 -20.82 -4.10
N GLU A 19 -10.43 -21.85 -3.45
CA GLU A 19 -10.55 -21.89 -1.99
C GLU A 19 -9.18 -21.79 -1.31
N LEU A 20 -8.16 -22.47 -1.86
CA LEU A 20 -6.80 -22.44 -1.33
C LEU A 20 -6.18 -21.04 -1.42
N GLU A 21 -6.36 -20.34 -2.54
CA GLU A 21 -5.84 -18.98 -2.70
C GLU A 21 -6.56 -17.99 -1.78
N THR A 22 -7.86 -18.17 -1.57
CA THR A 22 -8.62 -17.38 -0.60
C THR A 22 -8.09 -17.60 0.81
N ALA A 23 -7.97 -18.85 1.24
CA ALA A 23 -7.41 -19.20 2.56
C ALA A 23 -5.97 -18.70 2.74
N ALA A 24 -5.14 -18.74 1.67
CA ALA A 24 -3.78 -18.23 1.72
C ALA A 24 -3.74 -16.71 1.92
N LEU A 25 -4.60 -15.95 1.24
CA LEU A 25 -4.70 -14.52 1.43
C LEU A 25 -5.21 -14.18 2.84
N ASP A 26 -6.19 -14.94 3.34
CA ASP A 26 -6.75 -14.76 4.68
C ASP A 26 -5.68 -14.96 5.74
N TYR A 27 -4.86 -16.00 5.59
CA TYR A 27 -3.74 -16.25 6.49
C TYR A 27 -2.65 -15.17 6.43
N VAL A 28 -2.36 -14.63 5.24
CA VAL A 28 -1.42 -13.49 5.11
C VAL A 28 -1.95 -12.27 5.86
N ASP A 29 -3.23 -11.94 5.72
CA ASP A 29 -3.83 -10.80 6.41
C ASP A 29 -3.87 -11.03 7.93
N GLU A 30 -4.20 -12.24 8.39
CA GLU A 30 -4.16 -12.61 9.80
C GLU A 30 -2.75 -12.39 10.39
N VAL A 31 -1.74 -13.00 9.78
CA VAL A 31 -0.36 -12.93 10.29
C VAL A 31 0.19 -11.51 10.25
N ALA A 32 -0.07 -10.76 9.18
CA ALA A 32 0.38 -9.38 9.04
C ALA A 32 -0.23 -8.43 10.09
N ASN A 33 -1.40 -8.76 10.63
CA ASN A 33 -2.08 -7.96 11.64
C ASN A 33 -1.81 -8.39 13.08
N ARG A 34 -1.08 -9.49 13.31
CA ARG A 34 -0.74 -9.93 14.66
C ARG A 34 0.11 -8.88 15.41
N PRO A 35 -0.17 -8.60 16.69
CA PRO A 35 0.58 -7.60 17.47
C PRO A 35 2.08 -7.90 17.63
N ASP A 36 2.48 -9.16 17.55
CA ASP A 36 3.90 -9.57 17.62
C ASP A 36 4.63 -9.51 16.27
N VAL A 37 3.91 -9.27 15.18
CA VAL A 37 4.44 -9.14 13.82
C VAL A 37 4.38 -7.69 13.34
N ARG A 38 3.29 -6.98 13.66
CA ARG A 38 3.05 -5.59 13.25
C ARG A 38 3.80 -4.61 14.13
N LEU A 39 4.49 -3.65 13.50
CA LEU A 39 5.02 -2.46 14.17
C LEU A 39 4.13 -1.25 13.86
N GLU A 40 3.66 -0.58 14.90
CA GLU A 40 2.85 0.63 14.81
C GLU A 40 3.58 1.82 15.45
N PHE A 41 3.64 2.95 14.75
CA PHE A 41 4.32 4.15 15.21
C PHE A 41 3.83 5.40 14.46
N LEU A 42 4.09 6.57 15.03
CA LEU A 42 3.72 7.86 14.46
C LEU A 42 4.97 8.61 13.98
N ILE A 43 5.06 8.85 12.67
CA ILE A 43 6.12 9.67 12.06
C ILE A 43 5.91 11.14 12.44
N GLN A 44 6.88 11.73 13.12
CA GLN A 44 6.89 13.15 13.49
C GLN A 44 7.44 14.05 12.38
N PRO A 45 7.13 15.36 12.38
CA PRO A 45 7.73 16.31 11.46
C PRO A 45 9.27 16.27 11.53
N GLY A 46 9.92 16.10 10.37
CA GLY A 46 11.38 16.01 10.26
C GLY A 46 11.93 14.58 10.33
N GLU A 47 11.12 13.58 10.67
CA GLU A 47 11.54 12.19 10.64
C GLU A 47 11.44 11.57 9.24
N ALA A 48 12.29 10.57 8.98
CA ALA A 48 12.28 9.79 7.76
C ALA A 48 12.20 8.30 8.09
N VAL A 49 11.42 7.57 7.30
CA VAL A 49 11.31 6.11 7.40
C VAL A 49 11.84 5.49 6.12
N PHE A 50 12.82 4.60 6.29
CA PHE A 50 13.35 3.76 5.23
C PHE A 50 12.84 2.34 5.44
N GLN A 51 12.29 1.75 4.39
CA GLN A 51 11.75 0.40 4.43
C GLN A 51 12.13 -0.36 3.17
N ASN A 52 12.46 -1.63 3.34
CA ASN A 52 12.70 -2.52 2.22
C ASN A 52 11.35 -3.06 1.73
N ASN A 53 10.89 -2.52 0.60
CA ASN A 53 9.59 -2.84 0.01
C ASN A 53 9.43 -4.31 -0.43
N TYR A 54 10.50 -5.11 -0.45
CA TYR A 54 10.41 -6.53 -0.80
C TYR A 54 10.12 -7.44 0.39
N VAL A 55 10.22 -6.93 1.61
CA VAL A 55 10.07 -7.75 2.83
C VAL A 55 9.18 -7.13 3.89
N VAL A 56 8.83 -5.85 3.77
CA VAL A 56 7.98 -5.14 4.74
C VAL A 56 6.67 -4.71 4.09
N LEU A 57 5.56 -5.21 4.62
CA LEU A 57 4.24 -4.65 4.35
C LEU A 57 4.06 -3.38 5.17
N HIS A 58 3.50 -2.35 4.55
CA HIS A 58 3.23 -1.09 5.23
C HIS A 58 1.85 -0.56 4.87
N GLY A 59 1.28 0.15 5.83
CA GLY A 59 0.00 0.81 5.72
C GLY A 59 -0.04 2.03 6.63
N ARG A 60 -1.23 2.60 6.76
CA ARG A 60 -1.49 3.70 7.67
C ARG A 60 -2.91 3.52 8.20
N THR A 61 -3.10 3.82 9.47
CA THR A 61 -4.42 3.94 10.09
C THR A 61 -5.22 5.10 9.49
N GLU A 62 -6.52 5.12 9.77
CA GLU A 62 -7.39 6.23 9.43
C GLU A 62 -6.98 7.50 10.18
N PHE A 63 -7.14 8.65 9.53
CA PHE A 63 -6.87 9.96 10.09
C PHE A 63 -7.74 11.01 9.39
N ALA A 64 -7.98 12.14 10.05
CA ALA A 64 -8.67 13.29 9.49
C ALA A 64 -7.72 14.50 9.48
N ASP A 65 -7.74 15.25 8.38
CA ASP A 65 -7.10 16.56 8.32
C ASP A 65 -8.00 17.62 8.97
N ASP A 66 -7.40 18.63 9.60
CA ASP A 66 -8.12 19.81 10.09
C ASP A 66 -7.98 20.92 9.03
N VAL A 67 -8.89 20.89 8.07
CA VAL A 67 -8.88 21.78 6.90
C VAL A 67 -9.10 23.23 7.31
N ASP A 68 -9.97 23.48 8.31
CA ASP A 68 -10.32 24.82 8.77
C ASP A 68 -9.14 25.50 9.49
N ALA A 69 -8.36 24.73 10.25
CA ALA A 69 -7.11 25.20 10.85
C ALA A 69 -5.91 25.19 9.88
N GLY A 70 -6.08 24.69 8.65
CA GLY A 70 -5.01 24.55 7.66
C GLY A 70 -3.98 23.47 8.01
N ILE A 71 -4.28 22.57 8.95
CA ILE A 71 -3.38 21.52 9.43
C ILE A 71 -3.61 20.26 8.59
N ARG A 72 -2.59 19.87 7.83
CA ARG A 72 -2.62 18.67 6.97
C ARG A 72 -1.38 17.82 7.17
N ARG A 73 -1.56 16.51 7.15
CA ARG A 73 -0.43 15.57 7.19
C ARG A 73 0.28 15.56 5.83
N HIS A 74 1.53 16.00 5.78
CA HIS A 74 2.32 16.04 4.55
C HIS A 74 3.56 15.14 4.63
N LEU A 75 3.73 14.26 3.63
CA LEU A 75 4.91 13.39 3.50
C LEU A 75 5.47 13.45 2.08
N LEU A 76 6.80 13.41 1.97
CA LEU A 76 7.50 13.15 0.72
C LEU A 76 7.83 11.65 0.64
N ARG A 77 7.65 11.05 -0.54
CA ARG A 77 7.95 9.63 -0.78
C ARG A 77 8.96 9.49 -1.90
N LEU A 78 10.02 8.72 -1.64
CA LEU A 78 11.04 8.35 -2.62
C LEU A 78 11.04 6.83 -2.81
N TRP A 79 11.30 6.40 -4.04
CA TRP A 79 11.61 5.01 -4.37
C TRP A 79 13.09 4.92 -4.70
N LEU A 80 13.81 4.07 -3.98
CA LEU A 80 15.25 3.93 -4.10
C LEU A 80 15.57 2.55 -4.67
N ASP A 81 16.40 2.53 -5.70
CA ASP A 81 17.09 1.33 -6.15
C ASP A 81 18.54 1.39 -5.65
N VAL A 82 19.11 0.23 -5.30
CA VAL A 82 20.47 0.15 -4.76
C VAL A 82 21.32 -0.81 -5.59
N PRO A 83 22.58 -0.47 -5.88
CA PRO A 83 23.50 -1.41 -6.52
C PRO A 83 23.57 -2.71 -5.72
N ASN A 84 23.47 -3.85 -6.41
CA ASN A 84 23.45 -5.18 -5.78
C ASN A 84 22.29 -5.39 -4.79
N GLY A 85 21.14 -4.76 -5.04
CA GLY A 85 19.90 -5.03 -4.32
C GLY A 85 19.44 -6.49 -4.43
N ARG A 86 18.45 -6.86 -3.62
CA ARG A 86 17.86 -8.20 -3.68
C ARG A 86 17.31 -8.47 -5.09
N PRO A 87 17.59 -9.64 -5.70
CA PRO A 87 17.02 -9.97 -7.00
C PRO A 87 15.49 -9.93 -6.97
N ALA A 88 14.89 -9.25 -7.93
CA ALA A 88 13.46 -9.23 -8.15
C ALA A 88 13.13 -9.99 -9.45
N PRO A 89 11.94 -10.60 -9.56
CA PRO A 89 11.44 -11.12 -10.82
C PRO A 89 11.41 -10.01 -11.88
N LYS A 90 11.69 -10.36 -13.13
CA LYS A 90 11.74 -9.36 -14.22
C LYS A 90 10.42 -8.62 -14.40
N GLU A 91 9.33 -9.28 -14.05
CA GLU A 91 7.97 -8.79 -14.08
C GLU A 91 7.75 -7.62 -13.10
N MET A 92 8.59 -7.48 -12.07
CA MET A 92 8.55 -6.35 -11.13
C MET A 92 9.29 -5.10 -11.63
N HIS A 93 10.02 -5.18 -12.75
CA HIS A 93 10.65 -4.02 -13.38
C HIS A 93 9.66 -3.27 -14.28
N PHE A 94 8.60 -2.74 -13.68
CA PHE A 94 7.50 -2.07 -14.39
C PHE A 94 7.88 -0.71 -15.00
N PHE A 95 8.92 -0.05 -14.48
CA PHE A 95 9.29 1.30 -14.87
C PHE A 95 10.62 1.28 -15.62
N GLU A 96 10.60 1.70 -16.89
CA GLU A 96 11.80 1.99 -17.69
C GLU A 96 12.42 3.32 -17.23
N GLY A 97 12.85 3.42 -15.97
CA GLY A 97 13.45 4.64 -15.43
C GLY A 97 13.43 4.73 -13.90
N ALA A 98 14.15 5.74 -13.38
CA ALA A 98 14.17 6.03 -11.95
C ALA A 98 12.85 6.67 -11.50
N GLY A 99 11.95 5.84 -10.95
CA GLY A 99 10.70 6.28 -10.33
C GLY A 99 9.52 6.41 -11.30
N ILE A 100 8.43 7.00 -10.80
CA ILE A 100 7.19 7.22 -11.55
C ILE A 100 7.28 8.61 -12.20
N ALA A 101 7.33 8.66 -13.53
CA ALA A 101 7.34 9.91 -14.26
C ALA A 101 6.07 10.72 -13.95
N ARG A 102 6.18 12.05 -13.93
CA ARG A 102 5.00 12.92 -13.84
C ARG A 102 4.14 12.69 -15.08
N HIS A 103 2.87 12.38 -14.88
CA HIS A 103 1.88 12.30 -15.96
C HIS A 103 1.02 13.57 -15.97
N GLU A 104 1.05 14.33 -17.07
CA GLU A 104 0.19 15.51 -17.22
C GLU A 104 -1.30 15.15 -17.16
N GLY A 105 -2.09 15.94 -16.42
CA GLY A 105 -3.53 15.73 -16.27
C GLY A 105 -3.95 14.56 -15.37
N LYS A 106 -3.00 13.84 -14.75
CA LYS A 106 -3.29 12.77 -13.78
C LYS A 106 -3.11 13.28 -12.35
N THR A 107 -4.10 13.01 -11.50
CA THR A 107 -4.02 13.25 -10.06
C THR A 107 -3.44 12.03 -9.33
N PRO A 108 -2.81 12.22 -8.15
CA PRO A 108 -2.32 11.11 -7.35
C PRO A 108 -3.43 10.10 -7.05
N THR A 109 -3.07 8.81 -6.94
CA THR A 109 -4.01 7.70 -6.78
C THR A 109 -5.02 7.93 -5.65
N GLY A 110 -4.64 8.59 -4.54
CA GLY A 110 -5.54 8.89 -3.43
C GLY A 110 -6.66 9.90 -3.72
N GLU A 111 -6.62 10.59 -4.85
CA GLU A 111 -7.61 11.60 -5.25
C GLU A 111 -8.43 11.18 -6.50
N GLY A 112 -8.06 10.06 -7.14
CA GLY A 112 -8.67 9.58 -8.38
C GLY A 112 -9.89 8.67 -8.18
N ASP A 113 -10.80 8.69 -9.15
CA ASP A 113 -12.08 7.95 -9.08
C ASP A 113 -11.90 6.42 -8.97
N ALA A 114 -10.82 5.88 -9.55
CA ALA A 114 -10.50 4.45 -9.48
C ALA A 114 -10.14 3.99 -8.05
N TYR A 115 -9.43 4.82 -7.27
CA TYR A 115 -9.15 4.52 -5.87
C TYR A 115 -10.41 4.64 -5.00
N LYS A 116 -11.20 5.70 -5.21
CA LYS A 116 -12.50 5.86 -4.53
C LYS A 116 -13.45 4.69 -4.82
N ALA A 117 -13.39 4.11 -6.01
CA ALA A 117 -14.16 2.92 -6.37
C ALA A 117 -13.64 1.64 -5.71
N LEU A 118 -12.32 1.53 -5.48
CA LEU A 118 -11.68 0.39 -4.80
C LEU A 118 -11.92 0.37 -3.28
N VAL A 119 -12.07 1.54 -2.66
CA VAL A 119 -12.31 1.73 -1.22
C VAL A 119 -13.81 1.89 -0.92
N LYS A 120 -14.67 1.33 -1.78
CA LYS A 120 -16.14 1.49 -1.69
C LYS A 120 -16.76 1.04 -0.37
N GLU A 121 -16.06 0.19 0.37
CA GLU A 121 -16.39 -0.16 1.74
C GLU A 121 -15.18 0.21 2.58
N ASN A 122 -15.34 1.16 3.51
CA ASN A 122 -14.44 1.29 4.65
C ASN A 122 -14.66 0.04 5.51
N PRO A 123 -13.81 -1.00 5.50
CA PRO A 123 -13.90 -1.98 6.56
C PRO A 123 -13.57 -1.25 7.85
N VAL A 124 -14.56 -1.14 8.74
CA VAL A 124 -14.32 -0.74 10.12
C VAL A 124 -13.42 -1.82 10.72
N LEU A 125 -12.12 -1.53 10.81
CA LEU A 125 -11.20 -2.35 11.58
C LEU A 125 -11.42 -1.96 13.03
N GLU A 126 -12.11 -2.83 13.77
CA GLU A 126 -12.26 -2.68 15.22
C GLU A 126 -10.88 -2.45 15.85
N PRO A 127 -10.75 -1.47 16.78
CA PRO A 127 -9.51 -1.27 17.51
C PRO A 127 -9.14 -2.58 18.21
N VAL A 128 -7.95 -3.09 17.91
CA VAL A 128 -7.37 -4.18 18.71
C VAL A 128 -6.94 -3.54 20.03
N GLY A 129 -7.75 -3.78 21.07
CA GLY A 129 -7.46 -3.35 22.44
C GLY A 129 -6.27 -4.06 23.07
#